data_AF-A0A401NY39-F1
#
_entry.id   AF-A0A401NY39-F1
#
_cell.length_a   1.000
_cell.length_b   1.000
_cell.length_c   1.000
_cell.angle_alpha   90.00
_cell.angle_beta   90.00
_cell.angle_gamma   90.00
#
_symmetry.space_group_name_H-M   'P 1'
#
loop_
_entity.id
_entity.type
_entity.pdbx_description
1 polymer ?
#
loop_
_entity_poly.entity_id
_entity_poly.type
_entity_poly.pdbx_seq_one_letter_code
_entity_poly.pdbx_strand_id
1 'polypeptide(L)'
;MQAILGNLLTPDERQMVRQAGMRIWERENPAVGGVPAIQGEVKYPIARPPWDPQTPAGRQEMVDYRKLIVKGIRESVPKGQNVEKAFENRQEKDEAPAIFLQRLRRSIQQYSGMDPESDAGQQVLRANFVTKSWPDIKKKLEKLEDWNDKSMNELLKEAQEVYVRKKDEKTKGKAKLMMQVVSKLWKRSGIVKVETGEGEEAGDK
;
A
#
# COMPACT_ATOMS: atom_id res chain seq x y z
N MET A 1 30.86 -12.60 -13.20
CA MET A 1 29.97 -11.59 -12.59
C MET A 1 30.21 -10.20 -13.18
N GLN A 2 31.42 -9.63 -13.16
CA GLN A 2 31.66 -8.29 -13.72
C GLN A 2 31.21 -8.14 -15.19
N ALA A 3 31.45 -9.14 -16.05
CA ALA A 3 30.96 -9.12 -17.44
C ALA A 3 29.42 -9.10 -17.55
N ILE A 4 28.72 -9.83 -16.66
CA ILE A 4 27.24 -9.85 -16.62
C ILE A 4 26.71 -8.48 -16.19
N LEU A 5 27.28 -7.92 -15.12
CA LEU A 5 26.91 -6.58 -14.65
C LEU A 5 27.22 -5.50 -15.69
N GLY A 6 28.34 -5.64 -16.42
CA GLY A 6 28.74 -4.75 -17.51
C GLY A 6 27.74 -4.70 -18.67
N ASN A 7 27.08 -5.83 -18.96
CA ASN A 7 26.05 -5.92 -20.00
C ASN A 7 24.66 -5.47 -19.53
N LEU A 8 24.35 -5.63 -18.24
CA LEU A 8 23.00 -5.38 -17.70
C LEU A 8 22.81 -3.99 -17.09
N LEU A 9 23.87 -3.34 -16.63
CA LEU A 9 23.81 -2.10 -15.86
C LEU A 9 24.69 -1.02 -16.50
N THR A 10 24.28 0.23 -16.39
CA THR A 10 25.09 1.40 -16.76
C THR A 10 26.31 1.55 -15.84
N PRO A 11 27.35 2.32 -16.24
CA PRO A 11 28.49 2.60 -15.38
C PRO A 11 28.10 3.13 -13.99
N ASP A 12 27.13 4.05 -13.94
CA ASP A 12 26.66 4.66 -12.71
C ASP A 12 25.93 3.65 -11.81
N GLU A 13 25.02 2.86 -12.37
CA GLU A 13 24.33 1.80 -11.62
C GLU A 13 25.31 0.77 -11.06
N ARG A 14 26.34 0.38 -11.83
CA ARG A 14 27.39 -0.52 -11.33
C ARG A 14 28.17 0.09 -10.18
N GLN A 15 28.47 1.38 -10.26
CA GLN A 15 29.13 2.09 -9.16
C GLN A 15 28.24 2.15 -7.92
N MET A 16 26.93 2.41 -8.08
CA MET A 16 25.98 2.41 -6.98
C MET A 16 25.87 1.03 -6.33
N VAL A 17 25.73 -0.05 -7.12
CA VAL A 17 25.71 -1.43 -6.63
C VAL A 17 26.96 -1.75 -5.83
N ARG A 18 28.13 -1.37 -6.35
CA ARG A 18 29.42 -1.60 -5.67
C ARG A 18 29.47 -0.86 -4.34
N GLN A 19 29.17 0.44 -4.32
CA GLN A 19 29.19 1.24 -3.10
C GLN A 19 28.23 0.70 -2.05
N ALA A 20 27.02 0.31 -2.45
CA ALA A 20 26.06 -0.32 -1.55
C ALA A 20 26.62 -1.65 -1.00
N GLY A 21 27.18 -2.51 -1.85
CA GLY A 21 27.82 -3.75 -1.43
C GLY A 21 28.94 -3.56 -0.40
N MET A 22 29.80 -2.54 -0.58
CA MET A 22 30.86 -2.23 0.38
C MET A 22 30.31 -1.76 1.73
N ARG A 23 29.33 -0.85 1.74
CA ARG A 23 28.67 -0.37 2.97
C ARG A 23 27.98 -1.51 3.72
N ILE A 24 27.34 -2.43 3.00
CA ILE A 24 26.68 -3.61 3.58
C ILE A 24 27.71 -4.49 4.29
N TRP A 25 28.84 -4.77 3.63
CA TRP A 25 29.92 -5.56 4.23
C TRP A 25 30.44 -4.94 5.51
N GLU A 26 30.76 -3.64 5.48
CA GLU A 26 31.31 -2.90 6.62
C GLU A 26 30.33 -2.85 7.80
N ARG A 27 29.04 -2.71 7.51
CA ARG A 27 27.96 -2.75 8.51
C ARG A 27 27.81 -4.12 9.16
N GLU A 28 27.96 -5.20 8.38
CA GLU A 28 27.81 -6.58 8.87
C GLU A 28 29.10 -7.12 9.54
N ASN A 29 30.24 -6.48 9.31
CA ASN A 29 31.55 -6.92 9.81
C ASN A 29 32.32 -5.76 10.47
N PRO A 30 31.81 -5.21 11.58
CA PRO A 30 32.49 -4.13 12.30
C PRO A 30 33.82 -4.61 12.90
N ALA A 31 34.71 -3.67 13.24
CA ALA A 31 35.91 -3.98 13.98
C ALA A 31 35.55 -4.52 15.37
N VAL A 32 36.17 -5.63 15.79
CA VAL A 32 35.92 -6.26 17.09
C VAL A 32 37.24 -6.47 17.81
N GLY A 33 37.32 -6.06 19.08
CA GLY A 33 38.43 -6.41 19.97
C GLY A 33 39.81 -5.96 19.50
N GLY A 34 39.91 -4.76 18.89
CA GLY A 34 41.19 -4.22 18.41
C GLY A 34 41.69 -4.79 17.08
N VAL A 35 40.95 -5.74 16.48
CA VAL A 35 41.23 -6.22 15.12
C VAL A 35 40.58 -5.26 14.11
N PRO A 36 41.36 -4.69 13.16
CA PRO A 36 40.79 -3.83 12.11
C PRO A 36 39.75 -4.57 11.27
N ALA A 37 38.64 -3.89 10.94
CA ALA A 37 37.64 -4.43 10.02
C ALA A 37 38.24 -4.65 8.63
N ILE A 38 37.88 -5.75 7.97
CA ILE A 38 38.20 -5.95 6.56
C ILE A 38 37.39 -4.93 5.76
N GLN A 39 38.06 -4.07 5.01
CA GLN A 39 37.40 -3.03 4.21
C GLN A 39 36.56 -3.65 3.08
N GLY A 40 35.44 -2.99 2.75
CA GLY A 40 34.54 -3.46 1.70
C GLY A 40 35.22 -3.60 0.34
N GLU A 41 36.25 -2.79 0.05
CA GLU A 41 37.03 -2.84 -1.20
C GLU A 41 37.75 -4.18 -1.41
N VAL A 42 38.22 -4.82 -0.33
CA VAL A 42 38.86 -6.15 -0.39
C VAL A 42 37.85 -7.21 -0.81
N LYS A 43 36.61 -7.09 -0.33
CA LYS A 43 35.52 -8.03 -0.62
C LYS A 43 34.74 -7.71 -1.90
N TYR A 44 34.85 -6.48 -2.40
CA TYR A 44 34.25 -6.03 -3.66
C TYR A 44 35.32 -5.38 -4.58
N PRO A 45 36.26 -6.19 -5.10
CA PRO A 45 37.37 -5.70 -5.90
C PRO A 45 36.92 -5.19 -7.27
N ILE A 46 37.59 -4.16 -7.77
CA ILE A 46 37.39 -3.60 -9.13
C ILE A 46 38.05 -4.51 -10.17
N ALA A 47 39.30 -4.89 -9.91
CA ALA A 47 40.05 -5.82 -10.75
C ALA A 47 39.71 -7.27 -10.42
N ARG A 48 40.12 -8.19 -11.30
CA ARG A 48 39.97 -9.63 -11.06
C ARG A 48 40.79 -10.01 -9.82
N PRO A 49 40.16 -10.53 -8.75
CA PRO A 49 40.90 -10.96 -7.57
C PRO A 49 41.61 -12.30 -7.81
N PRO A 50 42.71 -12.57 -7.09
CA PRO A 50 43.46 -13.82 -7.18
C PRO A 50 42.79 -14.97 -6.39
N TRP A 51 41.46 -15.05 -6.39
CA TRP A 51 40.72 -16.09 -5.67
C TRP A 51 40.79 -17.41 -6.42
N ASP A 52 41.38 -18.44 -5.80
CA ASP A 52 41.49 -19.78 -6.37
C ASP A 52 40.22 -20.62 -6.08
N PRO A 53 39.45 -21.03 -7.12
CA PRO A 53 38.27 -21.89 -6.96
C PRO A 53 38.56 -23.27 -6.34
N GLN A 54 39.80 -23.76 -6.42
CA GLN A 54 40.18 -25.06 -5.88
C GLN A 54 40.38 -25.02 -4.36
N THR A 55 40.63 -23.84 -3.79
CA THR A 55 40.78 -23.68 -2.34
C THR A 55 39.45 -23.38 -1.65
N PRO A 56 39.21 -23.91 -0.43
CA PRO A 56 38.04 -23.52 0.37
C PRO A 56 37.95 -22.00 0.60
N ALA A 57 39.08 -21.34 0.86
CA ALA A 57 39.15 -19.90 1.07
C ALA A 57 38.71 -19.12 -0.19
N GLY A 58 39.26 -19.42 -1.36
CA GLY A 58 38.87 -18.74 -2.60
C GLY A 58 37.41 -18.99 -2.98
N ARG A 59 36.85 -20.17 -2.68
CA ARG A 59 35.41 -20.42 -2.84
C ARG A 59 34.57 -19.55 -1.92
N GLN A 60 34.98 -19.38 -0.66
CA GLN A 60 34.26 -18.52 0.28
C GLN A 60 34.25 -17.06 -0.21
N GLU A 61 35.40 -16.53 -0.65
CA GLU A 61 35.48 -15.19 -1.21
C GLU A 61 34.53 -14.99 -2.41
N MET A 62 34.45 -15.97 -3.31
CA MET A 62 33.51 -15.92 -4.43
C MET A 62 32.04 -15.95 -3.99
N VAL A 63 31.71 -16.69 -2.94
CA VAL A 63 30.35 -16.73 -2.37
C VAL A 63 30.00 -15.38 -1.75
N ASP A 64 30.90 -14.81 -0.95
CA ASP A 64 30.70 -13.52 -0.31
C ASP A 64 30.52 -12.43 -1.35
N TYR A 65 31.37 -12.40 -2.38
CA TYR A 65 31.27 -11.47 -3.48
C TYR A 65 29.91 -11.55 -4.21
N ARG A 66 29.41 -12.76 -4.51
CA ARG A 66 28.07 -12.94 -5.12
C ARG A 66 26.96 -12.43 -4.21
N LYS A 67 27.04 -12.73 -2.90
CA LYS A 67 26.06 -12.23 -1.92
C LYS A 67 26.06 -10.70 -1.86
N LEU A 68 27.24 -10.08 -1.83
CA LEU A 68 27.38 -8.63 -1.82
C LEU A 68 26.86 -7.98 -3.10
N ILE A 69 27.04 -8.59 -4.27
CA ILE A 69 26.41 -8.12 -5.53
C ILE A 69 24.88 -8.12 -5.40
N VAL A 70 24.29 -9.24 -4.95
CA VAL A 70 22.83 -9.35 -4.84
C VAL A 70 22.26 -8.37 -3.82
N LYS A 71 22.90 -8.24 -2.65
CA LYS A 71 22.50 -7.26 -1.63
C LYS A 71 22.70 -5.82 -2.13
N GLY A 72 23.82 -5.56 -2.80
CA GLY A 72 24.16 -4.28 -3.40
C GLY A 72 23.10 -3.84 -4.41
N ILE A 73 22.70 -4.72 -5.34
CA ILE A 73 21.60 -4.45 -6.29
C ILE A 73 20.31 -4.11 -5.55
N ARG A 74 19.92 -4.87 -4.54
CA ARG A 74 18.68 -4.61 -3.79
C ARG A 74 18.69 -3.25 -3.07
N GLU A 75 19.84 -2.83 -2.56
CA GLU A 75 19.99 -1.57 -1.82
C GLU A 75 20.25 -0.38 -2.76
N SER A 76 20.85 -0.61 -3.93
CA SER A 76 21.24 0.43 -4.89
C SER A 76 20.26 0.64 -6.03
N VAL A 77 19.39 -0.33 -6.34
CA VAL A 77 18.28 -0.12 -7.28
C VAL A 77 17.52 1.08 -6.74
N PRO A 78 17.55 2.24 -7.43
CA PRO A 78 16.60 3.28 -7.13
C PRO A 78 15.27 2.56 -7.27
N LYS A 79 14.48 2.47 -6.19
CA LYS A 79 13.10 2.00 -6.31
C LYS A 79 12.50 2.96 -7.32
N GLY A 80 12.47 2.57 -8.60
CA GLY A 80 12.28 3.50 -9.70
C GLY A 80 11.02 4.28 -9.36
N GLN A 81 11.20 5.56 -9.04
CA GLN A 81 10.15 6.34 -8.41
C GLN A 81 9.12 6.62 -9.50
N ASN A 82 8.23 5.66 -9.73
CA ASN A 82 7.11 5.84 -10.61
C ASN A 82 6.04 6.59 -9.81
N VAL A 83 6.29 7.89 -9.64
CA VAL A 83 5.39 8.81 -8.93
C VAL A 83 4.01 8.83 -9.57
N GLU A 84 3.93 8.71 -10.91
CA GLU A 84 2.66 8.58 -11.61
C GLU A 84 1.88 7.36 -11.10
N LYS A 85 2.49 6.17 -11.13
CA LYS A 85 1.89 4.93 -10.65
C LYS A 85 1.62 4.94 -9.13
N ALA A 86 2.47 5.63 -8.36
CA ALA A 86 2.29 5.79 -6.92
C ALA A 86 0.95 6.48 -6.60
N PHE A 87 0.54 7.47 -7.40
CA PHE A 87 -0.61 8.35 -7.15
C PHE A 87 -1.77 8.22 -8.17
N GLU A 88 -1.69 7.24 -9.08
CA GLU A 88 -2.75 6.96 -10.06
C GLU A 88 -4.03 6.42 -9.41
N ASN A 89 -3.88 5.64 -8.34
CA ASN A 89 -4.97 4.95 -7.65
C ASN A 89 -6.10 5.90 -7.23
N ARG A 90 -7.34 5.54 -7.62
CA ARG A 90 -8.59 6.17 -7.16
C ARG A 90 -9.46 5.13 -6.50
N GLN A 91 -10.26 5.56 -5.52
CA GLN A 91 -11.22 4.68 -4.87
C GLN A 91 -12.28 4.22 -5.89
N GLU A 92 -12.60 2.94 -5.87
CA GLU A 92 -13.68 2.39 -6.71
C GLU A 92 -15.06 2.60 -6.07
N LYS A 93 -16.13 2.58 -6.90
CA LYS A 93 -17.50 2.94 -6.49
C LYS A 93 -18.04 2.19 -5.27
N ASP A 94 -17.74 0.90 -5.16
CA ASP A 94 -18.23 0.01 -4.10
C ASP A 94 -17.09 -0.44 -3.15
N GLU A 95 -15.86 0.08 -3.34
CA GLU A 95 -14.69 -0.20 -2.50
C GLU A 95 -14.80 0.53 -1.16
N ALA A 96 -14.56 -0.20 -0.07
CA ALA A 96 -14.60 0.38 1.27
C ALA A 96 -13.40 1.31 1.50
N PRO A 97 -13.58 2.46 2.18
CA PRO A 97 -12.51 3.43 2.43
C PRO A 97 -11.23 2.84 3.05
N ALA A 98 -11.38 1.87 3.97
CA ALA A 98 -10.24 1.20 4.60
C ALA A 98 -9.40 0.37 3.60
N ILE A 99 -10.04 -0.27 2.62
CA ILE A 99 -9.37 -1.05 1.58
C ILE A 99 -8.63 -0.11 0.62
N PHE A 100 -9.28 0.99 0.23
CA PHE A 100 -8.66 2.03 -0.58
C PHE A 100 -7.40 2.61 0.10
N LEU A 101 -7.49 2.93 1.40
CA LEU A 101 -6.35 3.42 2.17
C LEU A 101 -5.18 2.43 2.20
N GLN A 102 -5.45 1.12 2.36
CA GLN A 102 -4.41 0.09 2.30
C GLN A 102 -3.73 0.02 0.93
N ARG A 103 -4.49 0.16 -0.16
CA ARG A 103 -3.93 0.24 -1.53
C ARG A 103 -3.05 1.47 -1.71
N LEU A 104 -3.47 2.63 -1.21
CA LEU A 104 -2.66 3.86 -1.25
C LEU A 104 -1.33 3.68 -0.52
N ARG A 105 -1.35 3.16 0.72
CA ARG A 105 -0.12 2.86 1.48
C ARG A 105 0.83 1.95 0.71
N ARG A 106 0.29 0.85 0.15
CA ARG A 106 1.08 -0.10 -0.65
C ARG A 106 1.67 0.56 -1.89
N SER A 107 0.89 1.37 -2.60
CA SER A 107 1.33 2.08 -3.81
C SER A 107 2.46 3.07 -3.53
N ILE A 108 2.32 3.88 -2.47
CA ILE A 108 3.35 4.82 -2.02
C ILE A 108 4.64 4.06 -1.67
N GLN A 109 4.54 3.03 -0.84
CA GLN A 109 5.68 2.23 -0.41
C GLN A 109 6.39 1.53 -1.58
N GLN A 110 5.61 1.01 -2.53
CA GLN A 110 6.11 0.22 -3.66
C GLN A 110 6.72 1.09 -4.77
N TYR A 111 6.09 2.22 -5.11
CA TYR A 111 6.41 2.97 -6.32
C TYR A 111 7.07 4.32 -6.09
N SER A 112 6.97 4.91 -4.90
CA SER A 112 7.65 6.19 -4.60
C SER A 112 8.90 6.03 -3.73
N GLY A 113 9.08 4.87 -3.10
CA GLY A 113 10.13 4.64 -2.12
C GLY A 113 9.96 5.41 -0.80
N MET A 114 8.91 6.24 -0.68
CA MET A 114 8.54 6.97 0.54
C MET A 114 7.97 6.01 1.59
N ASP A 115 8.35 6.23 2.85
CA ASP A 115 7.72 5.55 3.98
C ASP A 115 6.35 6.20 4.28
N PRO A 116 5.22 5.49 4.10
CA PRO A 116 3.90 6.03 4.38
C PRO A 116 3.69 6.42 5.86
N GLU A 117 4.51 5.92 6.78
CA GLU A 117 4.41 6.25 8.21
C GLU A 117 5.33 7.40 8.66
N SER A 118 6.17 7.92 7.75
CA SER A 118 6.90 9.18 7.97
C SER A 118 5.99 10.40 7.91
N ASP A 119 6.39 11.54 8.49
CA ASP A 119 5.59 12.77 8.46
C ASP A 119 5.21 13.22 7.05
N ALA A 120 6.19 13.21 6.13
CA ALA A 120 5.97 13.52 4.72
C ALA A 120 5.04 12.48 4.05
N GLY A 121 5.24 11.19 4.36
CA GLY A 121 4.38 10.10 3.89
C GLY A 121 2.93 10.26 4.31
N GLN A 122 2.70 10.62 5.57
CA GLN A 122 1.37 10.83 6.11
C GLN A 122 0.66 12.03 5.48
N GLN A 123 1.38 13.14 5.22
CA GLN A 123 0.82 14.29 4.51
C GLN A 123 0.36 13.91 3.09
N VAL A 124 1.24 13.21 2.34
CA VAL A 124 0.93 12.74 0.98
C VAL A 124 -0.23 11.74 0.99
N LEU A 125 -0.26 10.83 1.98
CA LEU A 125 -1.32 9.84 2.13
C LEU A 125 -2.67 10.51 2.42
N ARG A 126 -2.73 11.54 3.29
CA ARG A 126 -3.95 12.32 3.56
C ARG A 126 -4.46 13.03 2.32
N ALA A 127 -3.57 13.76 1.64
CA ALA A 127 -3.92 14.49 0.43
C ALA A 127 -4.48 13.57 -0.66
N ASN A 128 -3.84 12.41 -0.89
CA ASN A 128 -4.34 11.43 -1.86
C ASN A 128 -5.65 10.78 -1.39
N PHE A 129 -5.77 10.41 -0.12
CA PHE A 129 -7.00 9.82 0.40
C PHE A 129 -8.21 10.74 0.17
N VAL A 130 -8.09 12.04 0.46
CA VAL A 130 -9.17 13.02 0.23
C VAL A 130 -9.44 13.22 -1.26
N THR A 131 -8.41 13.54 -2.04
CA THR A 131 -8.59 13.96 -3.45
C THR A 131 -8.94 12.83 -4.40
N LYS A 132 -8.58 11.59 -4.07
CA LYS A 132 -8.77 10.38 -4.90
C LYS A 132 -9.89 9.46 -4.39
N SER A 133 -10.54 9.81 -3.28
CA SER A 133 -11.76 9.15 -2.82
C SER A 133 -12.92 9.28 -3.82
N TRP A 134 -13.92 8.40 -3.70
CA TRP A 134 -15.13 8.46 -4.52
C TRP A 134 -15.85 9.80 -4.32
N PRO A 135 -16.56 10.36 -5.32
CA PRO A 135 -17.04 11.75 -5.27
C PRO A 135 -17.90 12.14 -4.05
N ASP A 136 -18.69 11.22 -3.49
CA ASP A 136 -19.51 11.48 -2.30
C ASP A 136 -18.65 11.63 -1.03
N ILE A 137 -17.69 10.73 -0.84
CA ILE A 137 -16.71 10.73 0.25
C ILE A 137 -15.78 11.93 0.09
N LYS A 138 -15.20 12.14 -1.09
CA LYS A 138 -14.34 13.29 -1.39
C LYS A 138 -15.03 14.60 -0.99
N LYS A 139 -16.28 14.81 -1.44
CA LYS A 139 -17.06 16.01 -1.12
C LYS A 139 -17.31 16.19 0.38
N LYS A 140 -17.44 15.11 1.14
CA LYS A 140 -17.58 15.16 2.59
C LYS A 140 -16.25 15.54 3.26
N LEU A 141 -15.15 14.91 2.84
CA LEU A 141 -13.82 15.15 3.41
C LEU A 141 -13.30 16.56 3.12
N GLU A 142 -13.49 17.07 1.89
CA GLU A 142 -13.09 18.44 1.52
C GLU A 142 -13.86 19.54 2.28
N LYS A 143 -15.00 19.19 2.90
CA LYS A 143 -15.79 20.11 3.73
C LYS A 143 -15.38 20.12 5.19
N LEU A 144 -14.52 19.19 5.62
CA LEU A 144 -13.99 19.21 6.97
C LEU A 144 -13.03 20.38 7.07
N GLU A 145 -13.26 21.25 8.05
CA GLU A 145 -12.33 22.31 8.42
C GLU A 145 -10.98 21.68 8.81
N ASP A 146 -9.89 22.29 8.32
CA ASP A 146 -8.51 21.87 8.55
C ASP A 146 -8.26 20.37 8.33
N TRP A 147 -8.87 19.79 7.29
CA TRP A 147 -8.72 18.35 7.00
C TRP A 147 -7.25 17.93 6.81
N ASN A 148 -6.37 18.86 6.43
CA ASN A 148 -4.94 18.62 6.27
C ASN A 148 -4.22 18.36 7.61
N ASP A 149 -4.75 18.92 8.70
CA ASP A 149 -4.23 18.80 10.07
C ASP A 149 -4.89 17.63 10.82
N LYS A 150 -6.01 17.11 10.31
CA LYS A 150 -6.66 15.91 10.85
C LYS A 150 -5.78 14.68 10.72
N SER A 151 -5.91 13.77 11.67
CA SER A 151 -5.27 12.46 11.59
C SER A 151 -5.87 11.61 10.47
N MET A 152 -5.10 10.65 9.97
CA MET A 152 -5.60 9.68 8.98
C MET A 152 -6.83 8.91 9.50
N ASN A 153 -6.87 8.61 10.81
CA ASN A 153 -7.97 7.87 11.42
C ASN A 153 -9.28 8.67 11.44
N GLU A 154 -9.21 9.98 11.69
CA GLU A 154 -10.39 10.86 11.62
C GLU A 154 -10.95 10.92 10.20
N LEU A 155 -10.10 11.10 9.20
CA LEU A 155 -10.50 11.11 7.79
C LEU A 155 -11.12 9.76 7.38
N LEU A 156 -10.52 8.65 7.82
CA LEU A 156 -11.03 7.30 7.55
C LEU A 156 -12.41 7.08 8.18
N LYS A 157 -12.62 7.55 9.42
CA LYS A 157 -13.90 7.44 10.11
C LYS A 157 -15.01 8.16 9.34
N GLU A 158 -14.80 9.41 8.97
CA GLU A 158 -15.77 10.21 8.20
C GLU A 158 -16.08 9.58 6.83
N ALA A 159 -15.05 9.07 6.14
CA ALA A 159 -15.23 8.35 4.88
C ALA A 159 -16.06 7.08 5.05
N GLN A 160 -15.82 6.32 6.13
CA GLN A 160 -16.53 5.08 6.43
C GLN A 160 -18.02 5.34 6.73
N GLU A 161 -18.35 6.41 7.44
CA GLU A 161 -19.74 6.80 7.71
C GLU A 161 -20.51 7.10 6.41
N VAL A 162 -19.91 7.83 5.47
CA VAL A 162 -20.52 8.10 4.16
C VAL A 162 -20.74 6.81 3.37
N TYR A 163 -19.74 5.92 3.35
CA TYR A 163 -19.83 4.63 2.66
C TYR A 163 -20.97 3.75 3.21
N VAL A 164 -21.09 3.64 4.53
CA VAL A 164 -22.13 2.85 5.20
C VAL A 164 -23.51 3.44 4.90
N ARG A 165 -23.69 4.76 5.07
CA ARG A 165 -24.97 5.43 4.79
C ARG A 165 -25.44 5.17 3.35
N LYS A 166 -24.54 5.25 2.37
CA LYS A 166 -24.85 4.96 0.96
C LYS A 166 -25.27 3.50 0.75
N LYS A 167 -24.61 2.54 1.41
CA LYS A 167 -24.98 1.12 1.35
C LYS A 167 -26.37 0.88 1.93
N ASP A 168 -26.68 1.52 3.04
CA ASP A 168 -27.99 1.42 3.69
C ASP A 168 -29.10 2.01 2.82
N GLU A 169 -28.88 3.19 2.24
CA GLU A 169 -29.81 3.83 1.31
C GLU A 169 -30.06 2.97 0.06
N LYS A 170 -29.01 2.39 -0.53
CA LYS A 170 -29.11 1.46 -1.66
C LYS A 170 -29.94 0.22 -1.30
N THR A 171 -29.78 -0.29 -0.07
CA THR A 171 -30.51 -1.47 0.42
C THR A 171 -31.98 -1.14 0.68
N LYS A 172 -32.27 -0.01 1.34
CA LYS A 172 -33.63 0.50 1.56
C LYS A 172 -34.36 0.77 0.23
N GLY A 173 -33.67 1.34 -0.76
CA GLY A 173 -34.23 1.58 -2.09
C GLY A 173 -34.62 0.29 -2.81
N LYS A 174 -33.77 -0.74 -2.76
CA LYS A 174 -34.09 -2.08 -3.30
C LYS A 174 -35.30 -2.71 -2.61
N ALA A 175 -35.37 -2.64 -1.27
CA ALA A 175 -36.50 -3.15 -0.51
C ALA A 175 -37.81 -2.43 -0.88
N LYS A 176 -37.77 -1.09 -1.01
CA LYS A 176 -38.93 -0.29 -1.44
C LYS A 176 -39.42 -0.68 -2.83
N LEU A 177 -38.50 -0.89 -3.79
CA LEU A 177 -38.86 -1.31 -5.14
C LEU A 177 -39.47 -2.72 -5.14
N MET A 178 -38.89 -3.66 -4.38
CA MET A 178 -39.43 -5.02 -4.24
C MET A 178 -40.85 -4.99 -3.64
N MET A 179 -41.08 -4.19 -2.60
CA MET A 179 -42.43 -3.99 -2.04
C MET A 179 -43.43 -3.44 -3.07
N GLN A 180 -43.01 -2.48 -3.90
CA GLN A 180 -43.87 -1.94 -4.98
C GLN A 180 -44.22 -3.01 -6.02
N VAL A 181 -43.27 -3.88 -6.38
CA VAL A 181 -43.51 -5.01 -7.29
C VAL A 181 -44.49 -6.01 -6.66
N VAL A 182 -44.26 -6.42 -5.41
CA VAL A 182 -45.15 -7.35 -4.68
C VAL A 182 -46.56 -6.77 -4.55
N SER A 183 -46.70 -5.48 -4.20
CA SER A 183 -48.00 -4.82 -4.10
C SER A 183 -48.76 -4.79 -5.43
N LYS A 184 -48.07 -4.54 -6.55
CA LYS A 184 -48.68 -4.60 -7.89
C LYS A 184 -49.14 -6.02 -8.24
N LEU A 185 -48.35 -7.04 -7.89
CA LEU A 185 -48.71 -8.44 -8.11
C LEU A 185 -49.94 -8.83 -7.29
N TRP A 186 -50.00 -8.50 -6.00
CA TRP A 186 -51.17 -8.77 -5.14
C TRP A 186 -52.45 -8.09 -5.63
N LYS A 187 -52.37 -6.83 -6.08
CA LYS A 187 -53.50 -6.13 -6.69
C LYS A 187 -53.97 -6.81 -7.97
N ARG A 188 -53.04 -7.36 -8.77
CA ARG A 188 -53.36 -8.05 -10.02
C ARG A 188 -53.93 -9.45 -9.81
N SER A 189 -53.59 -10.11 -8.69
CA SER A 189 -54.10 -11.43 -8.32
C SER A 189 -55.32 -11.38 -7.39
N GLY A 190 -55.88 -10.21 -7.10
CA GLY A 190 -57.12 -10.07 -6.32
C GLY A 190 -57.01 -10.39 -4.83
N ILE A 191 -55.80 -10.41 -4.26
CA ILE A 191 -55.58 -10.73 -2.84
C ILE A 191 -55.71 -9.45 -2.01
N VAL A 192 -56.80 -9.32 -1.25
CA VAL A 192 -57.06 -8.20 -0.34
C VAL A 192 -56.32 -8.43 0.99
N LYS A 193 -55.68 -7.37 1.50
CA LYS A 193 -55.01 -7.37 2.80
C LYS A 193 -56.08 -7.49 3.89
N VAL A 194 -56.08 -8.59 4.66
CA VAL A 194 -56.91 -8.71 5.86
C VAL A 194 -56.35 -7.74 6.89
N GLU A 195 -57.08 -6.65 7.15
CA GLU A 195 -56.83 -5.79 8.30
C GLU A 195 -57.32 -6.54 9.54
N THR A 196 -56.39 -6.97 10.38
CA THR A 196 -56.70 -7.38 11.75
C THR A 196 -57.11 -6.13 12.52
N GLY A 197 -58.42 -5.87 12.57
CA GLY A 197 -59.00 -4.87 13.45
C GLY A 197 -58.71 -5.22 14.90
N GLU A 198 -58.16 -4.25 15.63
CA GLU A 198 -58.16 -4.24 17.09
C GLU A 198 -59.61 -4.35 17.57
N GLY A 199 -59.91 -5.44 18.28
CA GLY A 199 -61.17 -5.59 18.99
C GLY A 199 -61.19 -4.64 20.18
N GLU A 200 -61.87 -3.52 20.00
CA GLU A 200 -62.46 -2.73 21.08
C GLU A 200 -63.51 -3.61 21.77
N GLU A 201 -63.19 -4.17 22.94
CA GLU A 201 -64.17 -4.83 23.81
C GLU A 201 -64.48 -3.89 24.97
N ALA A 202 -65.49 -3.04 24.74
CA ALA A 202 -66.18 -2.28 25.78
C ALA A 202 -67.40 -3.09 26.25
N GLY A 203 -67.34 -3.54 27.51
CA GLY A 203 -68.42 -3.71 28.49
C GLY A 203 -69.64 -4.60 28.15
N ASP A 204 -70.02 -5.48 29.07
CA ASP A 204 -71.07 -5.17 30.07
C ASP A 204 -71.35 -6.33 31.04
N LYS A 205 -71.80 -5.94 32.24
CA LYS A 205 -72.36 -6.68 33.41
C LYS A 205 -71.43 -7.08 34.55
#